data_AF-A0A356T6L6-F1
#
_entry.id   AF-A0A356T6L6-F1
#
_cell.length_a   1.000
_cell.length_b   1.000
_cell.length_c   1.000
_cell.angle_alpha   90.00
_cell.angle_beta   90.00
_cell.angle_gamma   90.00
#
_symmetry.space_group_name_H-M   'P 1'
#
loop_
_entity.id
_entity.type
_entity.pdbx_description
1 polymer ?
#
loop_
_entity_poly.entity_id
_entity_poly.type
_entity_poly.pdbx_seq_one_letter_code
_entity_poly.pdbx_strand_id
1 'polypeptide(L)'
;RRPVTAGGNVIRVPLTSEMVPNVFVGVTLVRPRTGPPGETIDLHAPDLRFGVAELRVVPQTSRLQVTVEAPDTARPGDVVPVAVQVRDERGRPVRGEVTLWAVDEGTLRLTGYQTPSPVGNLFRPRPPAFAWEDTRRDLVSRVQPPPLPEASGDGGQGDATRRLLDDRERFEPTPLWAPALETDAQGRVSATVTLPTRATEYR
;
A
#
# COMPACT_ATOMS: atom_id res chain seq x y z
N ARG A 1 -17.02 -22.34 21.12
CA ARG A 1 -18.09 -22.01 20.13
C ARG A 1 -19.05 -21.06 20.83
N ARG A 2 -19.33 -19.89 20.26
CA ARG A 2 -20.27 -18.92 20.85
C ARG A 2 -21.63 -19.06 20.15
N PRO A 3 -22.76 -19.12 20.87
CA PRO A 3 -24.06 -19.04 20.23
C PRO A 3 -24.19 -17.68 19.55
N VAL A 4 -24.70 -17.67 18.32
CA VAL A 4 -25.02 -16.46 17.57
C VAL A 4 -26.52 -16.23 17.62
N THR A 5 -26.95 -14.98 17.71
CA THR A 5 -28.37 -14.62 17.68
C THR A 5 -28.80 -14.28 16.26
N ALA A 6 -30.10 -14.35 15.99
CA ALA A 6 -30.65 -13.86 14.73
C ALA A 6 -30.31 -12.37 14.54
N GLY A 7 -29.93 -11.99 13.32
CA GLY A 7 -29.51 -10.62 12.98
C GLY A 7 -28.00 -10.37 13.13
N GLY A 8 -27.63 -9.11 13.39
CA GLY A 8 -26.24 -8.70 13.50
C GLY A 8 -25.58 -9.19 14.79
N ASN A 9 -24.38 -9.74 14.68
CA ASN A 9 -23.56 -10.17 15.81
C ASN A 9 -22.25 -9.37 15.79
N VAL A 10 -21.87 -8.76 16.93
CA VAL A 10 -20.64 -7.97 17.04
C VAL A 10 -19.58 -8.77 17.79
N ILE A 11 -18.45 -9.02 17.13
CA ILE A 11 -17.28 -9.67 17.74
C ILE A 11 -16.20 -8.62 17.91
N ARG A 12 -15.77 -8.39 19.16
CA ARG A 12 -14.62 -7.55 19.46
C ARG A 12 -13.34 -8.35 19.29
N VAL A 13 -12.46 -7.90 18.40
CA VAL A 13 -11.13 -8.49 18.17
C VAL A 13 -10.09 -7.50 18.72
N PRO A 14 -9.42 -7.80 19.84
CA PRO A 14 -8.37 -6.92 20.36
C PRO A 14 -7.16 -6.97 19.41
N LEU A 15 -6.71 -5.80 18.96
CA LEU A 15 -5.52 -5.68 18.11
C LEU A 15 -4.27 -5.65 18.99
N THR A 16 -3.22 -6.34 18.55
CA THR A 16 -1.90 -6.37 19.21
C THR A 16 -0.81 -5.99 18.22
N SER A 17 0.37 -5.59 18.72
CA SER A 17 1.51 -5.23 17.87
C SER A 17 2.03 -6.40 17.02
N GLU A 18 1.82 -7.63 17.45
CA GLU A 18 2.19 -8.85 16.72
C GLU A 18 1.36 -9.06 15.44
N MET A 19 0.24 -8.37 15.31
CA MET A 19 -0.67 -8.45 14.16
C MET A 19 -0.26 -7.56 12.98
N VAL A 20 0.83 -6.80 13.10
CA VAL A 20 1.38 -6.00 12.00
C VAL A 20 1.99 -6.92 10.94
N PRO A 21 1.73 -6.72 9.63
CA PRO A 21 1.00 -5.59 9.04
C PRO A 21 -0.50 -5.82 8.84
N ASN A 22 -0.96 -7.07 8.93
CA ASN A 22 -2.37 -7.44 8.81
C ASN A 22 -2.62 -8.83 9.39
N VAL A 23 -3.89 -9.08 9.74
CA VAL A 23 -4.41 -10.38 10.15
C VAL A 23 -5.71 -10.69 9.45
N PHE A 24 -6.05 -11.98 9.36
CA PHE A 24 -7.30 -12.45 8.79
C PHE A 24 -8.19 -13.01 9.89
N VAL A 25 -9.43 -12.52 9.97
CA VAL A 25 -10.44 -13.02 10.90
C VAL A 25 -11.42 -13.89 10.13
N GLY A 26 -11.36 -15.19 10.38
CA GLY A 26 -12.30 -16.17 9.86
C GLY A 26 -13.48 -16.37 10.82
N VAL A 27 -14.69 -16.37 10.28
CA VAL A 27 -15.92 -16.71 11.00
C VAL A 27 -16.58 -17.89 10.32
N THR A 28 -16.84 -18.94 11.11
CA THR A 28 -17.57 -20.13 10.67
C THR A 28 -18.87 -20.24 11.45
N LEU A 29 -19.99 -20.23 10.74
CA LEU A 29 -21.32 -20.50 11.27
C LEU A 29 -21.70 -21.93 10.91
N VAL A 30 -22.05 -22.71 11.93
CA VAL A 30 -22.45 -24.11 11.76
C VAL A 30 -23.87 -24.27 12.25
N ARG A 31 -24.75 -24.71 11.35
CA ARG A 31 -26.12 -25.12 11.69
C ARG A 31 -26.17 -26.65 11.71
N PRO A 32 -26.50 -27.29 12.85
CA PRO A 32 -26.69 -28.73 12.91
C PRO A 32 -27.94 -29.14 12.12
N ARG A 33 -28.12 -30.45 11.93
CA ARG A 33 -29.36 -31.02 11.37
C ARG A 33 -30.54 -30.62 12.25
N THR A 34 -31.62 -30.12 11.65
CA THR A 34 -32.80 -29.63 12.39
C THR A 34 -33.99 -30.59 12.37
N GLY A 35 -33.93 -31.67 11.58
CA GLY A 35 -35.03 -32.64 11.42
C GLY A 35 -34.69 -33.79 10.48
N PRO A 36 -35.63 -34.73 10.24
CA PRO A 36 -35.45 -35.81 9.27
C PRO A 36 -35.28 -35.27 7.83
N PRO A 37 -34.74 -36.06 6.88
CA PRO A 37 -34.58 -35.64 5.49
C PRO A 37 -35.93 -35.31 4.83
N GLY A 38 -35.98 -34.19 4.10
CA GLY A 38 -37.10 -33.88 3.21
C GLY A 38 -37.10 -34.79 1.97
N GLU A 39 -38.28 -35.02 1.39
CA GLU A 39 -38.44 -35.97 0.27
C GLU A 39 -37.84 -35.48 -1.05
N THR A 40 -37.86 -34.16 -1.30
CA THR A 40 -37.39 -33.55 -2.57
C THR A 40 -36.24 -32.57 -2.35
N ILE A 41 -36.31 -31.74 -1.31
CA ILE A 41 -35.26 -30.81 -0.89
C ILE A 41 -35.05 -30.97 0.61
N ASP A 42 -33.83 -31.31 1.02
CA ASP A 42 -33.49 -31.46 2.45
C ASP A 42 -33.15 -30.12 3.10
N LEU A 43 -34.17 -29.32 3.42
CA LEU A 43 -34.02 -28.05 4.18
C LEU A 43 -33.51 -28.26 5.62
N HIS A 44 -33.57 -29.51 6.11
CA HIS A 44 -33.10 -29.89 7.44
C HIS A 44 -31.63 -30.29 7.45
N ALA A 45 -30.97 -30.39 6.30
CA ALA A 45 -29.56 -30.71 6.19
C ALA A 45 -28.69 -29.73 7.01
N PRO A 46 -27.60 -30.21 7.64
CA PRO A 46 -26.63 -29.33 8.27
C PRO A 46 -26.04 -28.36 7.25
N ASP A 47 -25.86 -27.11 7.65
CA ASP A 47 -25.33 -26.05 6.80
C ASP A 47 -24.11 -25.41 7.46
N LEU A 48 -23.19 -24.93 6.64
CA LEU A 48 -22.00 -24.21 7.06
C LEU A 48 -21.83 -22.95 6.22
N ARG A 49 -21.64 -21.82 6.88
CA ARG A 49 -21.26 -20.56 6.25
C ARG A 49 -19.89 -20.13 6.76
N PHE A 50 -19.03 -19.72 5.84
CA PHE A 50 -17.69 -19.23 6.14
C PHE A 50 -17.49 -17.85 5.53
N GLY A 51 -16.82 -16.97 6.27
CA GLY A 51 -16.42 -15.66 5.79
C GLY A 51 -15.09 -15.27 6.42
N VAL A 52 -14.28 -14.54 5.65
CA VAL A 52 -12.99 -14.01 6.10
C VAL A 52 -12.97 -12.52 5.87
N ALA A 53 -12.40 -11.77 6.82
CA ALA A 53 -12.10 -10.37 6.67
C ALA A 53 -10.61 -10.12 6.96
N GLU A 54 -9.96 -9.34 6.10
CA GLU A 54 -8.62 -8.80 6.37
C GLU A 54 -8.75 -7.58 7.29
N LEU A 55 -7.97 -7.55 8.36
CA LEU A 55 -7.77 -6.39 9.22
C LEU A 55 -6.36 -5.87 9.00
N ARG A 56 -6.23 -4.65 8.47
CA ARG A 56 -4.93 -3.96 8.36
C ARG A 56 -4.53 -3.39 9.72
N VAL A 57 -3.30 -3.67 10.13
CA VAL A 57 -2.75 -3.24 11.43
C VAL A 57 -1.50 -2.42 11.16
N VAL A 58 -1.58 -1.13 11.46
CA VAL A 58 -0.47 -0.19 11.26
C VAL A 58 0.20 0.06 12.61
N PRO A 59 1.54 0.03 12.70
CA PRO A 59 2.23 0.36 13.94
C PRO A 59 2.01 1.83 14.33
N GLN A 60 1.72 2.06 15.61
CA GLN A 60 1.41 3.39 16.16
C GLN A 60 2.61 4.29 16.40
N THR A 61 3.85 3.80 16.32
CA THR A 61 5.05 4.56 16.75
C THR A 61 6.08 4.75 15.65
N SER A 62 5.68 4.59 14.39
CA SER A 62 6.62 4.50 13.26
C SER A 62 6.49 5.63 12.25
N ARG A 63 5.59 6.61 12.44
CA ARG A 63 5.48 7.71 11.48
C ARG A 63 6.31 8.91 11.92
N LEU A 64 7.25 9.28 11.07
CA LEU A 64 7.94 10.56 11.15
C LEU A 64 7.16 11.57 10.33
N GLN A 65 6.98 12.77 10.90
CA GLN A 65 6.52 13.93 10.18
C GLN A 65 7.74 14.59 9.54
N VAL A 66 7.74 14.65 8.21
CA VAL A 66 8.82 15.25 7.42
C VAL A 66 8.24 16.45 6.70
N THR A 67 8.84 17.62 6.92
CA THR A 67 8.51 18.86 6.23
C THR A 67 9.73 19.31 5.43
N VAL A 68 9.52 19.66 4.17
CA VAL A 68 10.54 20.23 3.30
C VAL A 68 10.20 21.70 3.09
N GLU A 69 11.18 22.57 3.35
CA GLU A 69 11.09 24.01 3.18
C GLU A 69 12.05 24.42 2.05
N ALA A 70 11.49 25.01 0.99
CA ALA A 70 12.22 25.58 -0.13
C ALA A 70 11.46 26.81 -0.66
N PRO A 71 12.12 27.75 -1.36
CA PRO A 71 11.43 28.85 -2.03
C PRO A 71 10.43 28.35 -3.07
N ASP A 72 9.23 28.95 -3.13
CA ASP A 72 8.19 28.61 -4.10
C ASP A 72 8.62 28.87 -5.56
N THR A 73 9.53 29.82 -5.76
CA THR A 73 10.06 30.18 -7.08
C THR A 73 11.54 30.53 -7.00
N ALA A 74 12.26 30.19 -8.06
CA ALA A 74 13.68 30.52 -8.24
C ALA A 74 13.98 30.64 -9.73
N ARG A 75 15.07 31.32 -10.09
CA ARG A 75 15.47 31.49 -11.49
C ARG A 75 16.34 30.31 -11.92
N PRO A 76 16.34 29.97 -13.22
CA PRO A 76 17.28 28.99 -13.75
C PRO A 76 18.73 29.40 -13.45
N GLY A 77 19.55 28.46 -12.98
CA GLY A 77 20.92 28.70 -12.52
C GLY A 77 21.06 29.16 -11.08
N ASP A 78 19.97 29.46 -10.36
CA ASP A 78 20.05 29.85 -8.95
C ASP A 78 20.51 28.68 -8.07
N VAL A 79 21.24 29.01 -7.01
CA VAL A 79 21.53 28.09 -5.91
C VAL A 79 20.45 28.23 -4.86
N VAL A 80 19.62 27.21 -4.72
CA VAL A 80 18.44 27.21 -3.86
C VAL A 80 18.72 26.40 -2.59
N PRO A 81 18.56 26.99 -1.39
CA PRO A 81 18.62 26.24 -0.14
C PRO A 81 17.32 25.44 0.06
N VAL A 82 17.47 24.19 0.49
CA VAL A 82 16.37 23.29 0.87
C VAL A 82 16.62 22.82 2.30
N ALA A 83 15.65 23.04 3.18
CA ALA A 83 15.70 22.57 4.56
C ALA A 83 14.68 21.45 4.77
N VAL A 84 15.05 20.47 5.59
CA VAL A 84 14.19 19.36 5.98
C VAL A 84 14.07 19.35 7.50
N GLN A 85 12.85 19.27 8.00
CA GLN A 85 12.55 19.10 9.42
C GLN A 85 11.88 17.74 9.64
N VAL A 86 12.45 16.96 10.54
CA VAL A 86 11.94 15.65 10.95
C VAL A 86 11.49 15.70 12.40
N ARG A 87 10.25 15.25 12.65
CA ARG A 87 9.64 15.16 13.98
C ARG A 87 8.92 13.83 14.17
N ASP A 88 8.81 13.38 15.41
CA ASP A 88 7.96 12.25 15.76
C ASP A 88 6.47 12.65 15.82
N GLU A 89 5.59 11.68 16.03
CA GLU A 89 4.15 11.91 16.16
C GLU A 89 3.76 12.81 17.35
N ARG A 90 4.66 12.98 18.32
CA ARG A 90 4.50 13.87 19.48
C ARG A 90 5.07 15.27 19.21
N GLY A 91 5.54 15.54 18.00
CA GLY A 91 6.12 16.81 17.58
C GLY A 91 7.56 17.04 18.07
N ARG A 92 8.21 16.03 18.64
CA ARG A 92 9.59 16.12 19.14
C ARG A 92 10.58 15.97 17.98
N PRO A 93 11.69 16.72 17.97
CA PRO A 93 12.72 16.57 16.94
C PRO A 93 13.35 15.18 16.98
N VAL A 94 13.66 14.64 15.80
CA VAL A 94 14.25 13.31 15.65
C VAL A 94 15.57 13.41 14.89
N ARG A 95 16.64 12.88 15.51
CA ARG A 95 17.90 12.62 14.83
C ARG A 95 17.76 11.36 13.97
N GLY A 96 18.14 11.45 12.70
CA GLY A 96 18.04 10.35 11.75
C GLY A 96 18.69 10.68 10.41
N GLU A 97 18.63 9.71 9.51
CA GLU A 97 19.12 9.84 8.13
C GLU A 97 17.97 10.23 7.19
N VAL A 98 18.25 11.15 6.27
CA VAL A 98 17.33 11.68 5.26
C VAL A 98 17.94 11.48 3.89
N THR A 99 17.21 10.79 3.02
CA THR A 99 17.45 10.80 1.58
C THR A 99 16.65 11.94 0.97
N LEU A 100 17.34 12.95 0.45
CA LEU A 100 16.73 14.11 -0.20
C LEU A 100 17.08 14.11 -1.69
N TRP A 101 16.08 14.34 -2.53
CA TRP A 101 16.27 14.49 -3.97
C TRP A 101 15.32 15.53 -4.52
N ALA A 102 15.66 16.08 -5.68
CA ALA A 102 14.78 16.95 -6.46
C ALA A 102 14.79 16.45 -7.89
N VAL A 103 13.61 16.23 -8.47
CA VAL A 103 13.47 15.70 -9.83
C VAL A 103 12.51 16.57 -10.63
N ASP A 104 12.81 16.74 -11.92
CA ASP A 104 11.95 17.41 -12.89
C ASP A 104 10.55 16.76 -12.93
N GLU A 105 9.52 17.57 -12.76
CA GLU A 105 8.12 17.13 -12.69
C GLU A 105 7.66 16.49 -14.01
N GLY A 106 8.14 16.99 -15.15
CA GLY A 106 7.84 16.43 -16.46
C GLY A 106 8.26 14.96 -16.56
N THR A 107 9.46 14.66 -16.08
CA THR A 107 10.03 13.30 -16.01
C THR A 107 9.19 12.39 -15.13
N LEU A 108 8.79 12.87 -13.94
CA LEU A 108 7.99 12.09 -13.00
C LEU A 108 6.59 11.77 -13.56
N ARG A 109 5.98 12.71 -14.30
CA ARG A 109 4.65 12.52 -14.91
C ARG A 109 4.62 11.46 -15.99
N LEU A 110 5.71 11.24 -16.74
CA LEU A 110 5.78 10.19 -17.78
C LEU A 110 5.56 8.79 -17.22
N THR A 111 5.96 8.55 -15.97
CA THR A 111 5.88 7.24 -15.32
C THR A 111 4.76 7.16 -14.28
N GLY A 112 4.06 8.26 -14.00
CA GLY A 112 3.10 8.34 -12.91
C GLY A 112 3.74 8.17 -11.54
N TYR A 113 4.99 8.63 -11.36
CA TYR A 113 5.77 8.42 -10.15
C TYR A 113 5.06 8.94 -8.90
N GLN A 114 5.13 8.16 -7.83
CA GLN A 114 4.64 8.52 -6.50
C GLN A 114 5.82 8.52 -5.54
N THR A 115 5.93 9.55 -4.69
CA THR A 115 6.96 9.60 -3.65
C THR A 115 6.84 8.34 -2.78
N PRO A 116 7.92 7.54 -2.66
CA PRO A 116 7.88 6.29 -1.92
C PRO A 116 7.47 6.52 -0.46
N SER A 117 6.57 5.68 0.05
CA SER A 117 6.25 5.65 1.47
C SER A 117 7.09 4.55 2.14
N PRO A 118 8.08 4.89 3.00
CA PRO A 118 8.88 3.87 3.70
C PRO A 118 8.01 2.96 4.55
N VAL A 119 7.05 3.55 5.29
CA VAL A 119 6.12 2.81 6.16
C VAL A 119 5.22 1.89 5.32
N GLY A 120 4.66 2.39 4.22
CA GLY A 120 3.81 1.58 3.34
C GLY A 120 4.57 0.41 2.71
N ASN A 121 5.83 0.61 2.35
CA ASN A 121 6.68 -0.42 1.74
C ASN A 121 7.19 -1.46 2.74
N LEU A 122 7.53 -1.03 3.96
CA LEU A 122 8.01 -1.91 5.03
C LEU A 122 6.89 -2.77 5.61
N PHE A 123 5.68 -2.20 5.74
CA PHE A 123 4.51 -2.87 6.32
C PHE A 123 3.44 -3.19 5.27
N ARG A 124 3.86 -3.75 4.12
CA ARG A 124 2.92 -4.20 3.09
C ARG A 124 2.04 -5.35 3.60
N PRO A 125 0.72 -5.35 3.32
CA PRO A 125 -0.15 -6.46 3.66
C PRO A 125 0.36 -7.77 3.08
N ARG A 126 0.28 -8.82 3.88
CA ARG A 126 0.64 -10.18 3.50
C ARG A 126 -0.62 -10.93 3.05
N PRO A 127 -0.55 -11.73 1.97
CA PRO A 127 -1.67 -12.58 1.59
C PRO A 127 -2.00 -13.59 2.68
N PRO A 128 -3.22 -14.13 2.72
CA PRO A 128 -3.56 -15.18 3.67
C PRO A 128 -2.66 -16.40 3.45
N ALA A 129 -2.02 -16.87 4.51
CA ALA A 129 -1.14 -18.05 4.49
C ALA A 129 -1.86 -19.32 4.96
N PHE A 130 -3.17 -19.38 4.75
CA PHE A 130 -3.99 -20.53 5.12
C PHE A 130 -4.91 -20.93 3.97
N ALA A 131 -5.23 -22.21 3.89
CA ALA A 131 -6.29 -22.74 3.08
C ALA A 131 -7.47 -23.15 3.98
N TRP A 132 -8.69 -23.01 3.47
CA TRP A 132 -9.90 -23.45 4.15
C TRP A 132 -10.67 -24.38 3.22
N GLU A 133 -11.06 -25.54 3.74
CA GLU A 133 -11.74 -26.60 2.98
C GLU A 133 -12.93 -27.13 3.80
N ASP A 134 -14.02 -27.45 3.11
CA ASP A 134 -15.22 -28.05 3.70
C ASP A 134 -15.72 -29.21 2.85
N THR A 135 -15.39 -30.42 3.30
CA THR A 135 -15.73 -31.68 2.62
C THR A 135 -17.23 -32.00 2.66
N ARG A 136 -18.05 -31.27 3.44
CA ARG A 136 -19.50 -31.51 3.49
C ARG A 136 -20.17 -31.23 2.15
N ARG A 137 -19.62 -30.32 1.35
CA ARG A 137 -20.13 -30.03 0.00
C ARG A 137 -19.89 -31.19 -0.96
N ASP A 138 -18.75 -31.86 -0.81
CA ASP A 138 -18.37 -33.03 -1.62
C ASP A 138 -19.13 -34.29 -1.18
N LEU A 139 -19.50 -34.38 0.10
CA LEU A 139 -20.28 -35.49 0.64
C LEU A 139 -21.78 -35.43 0.26
N VAL A 140 -22.30 -34.27 -0.16
CA VAL A 140 -23.75 -34.06 -0.41
C VAL A 140 -24.08 -33.79 -1.88
N SER A 141 -23.12 -33.40 -2.73
CA SER A 141 -23.37 -33.10 -4.15
C SER A 141 -22.69 -34.08 -5.10
N ARG A 142 -23.49 -34.76 -5.95
CA ARG A 142 -23.02 -35.50 -7.13
C ARG A 142 -22.94 -34.63 -8.40
N VAL A 143 -23.14 -33.32 -8.28
CA VAL A 143 -23.17 -32.39 -9.41
C VAL A 143 -21.89 -31.57 -9.42
N GLN A 144 -21.08 -31.76 -10.46
CA GLN A 144 -19.89 -30.94 -10.72
C GLN A 144 -20.33 -29.51 -11.10
N PRO A 145 -19.81 -28.46 -10.43
CA PRO A 145 -19.97 -27.11 -10.94
C PRO A 145 -19.19 -26.94 -12.26
N PRO A 146 -19.72 -26.18 -13.22
CA PRO A 146 -19.00 -25.89 -14.46
C PRO A 146 -17.73 -25.07 -14.18
N PRO A 147 -16.66 -25.26 -14.97
CA PRO A 147 -15.45 -24.46 -14.84
C PRO A 147 -15.74 -22.98 -15.11
N LEU A 148 -15.04 -22.11 -14.38
CA LEU A 148 -15.04 -20.67 -14.65
C LEU A 148 -14.31 -20.40 -15.99
N PRO A 149 -14.75 -19.42 -16.79
CA PRO A 149 -14.04 -19.05 -18.00
C PRO A 149 -12.65 -18.49 -17.67
N GLU A 150 -11.65 -18.94 -18.41
CA GLU A 150 -10.31 -18.35 -18.38
C GLU A 150 -10.35 -16.95 -19.01
N ALA A 151 -9.68 -15.99 -18.38
CA ALA A 151 -9.47 -14.68 -18.98
C ALA A 151 -8.42 -14.80 -20.09
N SER A 152 -8.86 -14.64 -21.34
CA SER A 152 -7.98 -14.44 -22.50
C SER A 152 -7.99 -12.96 -22.87
N GLY A 153 -6.81 -12.34 -22.89
CA GLY A 153 -6.60 -10.99 -23.37
C GLY A 153 -5.38 -10.95 -24.29
N ASP A 154 -5.58 -10.47 -25.51
CA ASP A 154 -4.58 -10.28 -26.56
C ASP A 154 -4.09 -8.82 -26.58
N GLY A 155 -3.32 -8.46 -25.55
CA GLY A 155 -2.70 -7.13 -25.45
C GLY A 155 -1.44 -7.01 -26.33
N GLY A 156 -1.60 -6.72 -27.62
CA GLY A 156 -0.50 -6.36 -28.51
C GLY A 156 0.09 -4.99 -28.18
N GLN A 157 1.39 -4.91 -27.92
CA GLN A 157 2.10 -3.68 -27.58
C GLN A 157 2.76 -3.08 -28.82
N GLY A 158 2.12 -2.04 -29.38
CA GLY A 158 2.65 -1.27 -30.51
C GLY A 158 3.74 -0.31 -30.04
N ASP A 159 4.93 -0.48 -30.61
CA ASP A 159 6.13 0.31 -30.34
C ASP A 159 6.04 1.66 -31.07
N ALA A 160 6.00 2.77 -30.33
CA ALA A 160 5.91 4.13 -30.87
C ALA A 160 7.19 4.91 -30.54
N THR A 161 8.30 4.58 -31.20
CA THR A 161 9.50 5.41 -31.16
C THR A 161 9.42 6.50 -32.23
N ARG A 162 9.03 7.72 -31.82
CA ARG A 162 9.22 8.94 -32.61
C ARG A 162 10.37 9.75 -32.06
N ARG A 163 11.40 9.93 -32.91
CA ARG A 163 12.59 10.78 -32.73
C ARG A 163 12.25 12.21 -32.31
N LEU A 164 13.19 12.85 -31.59
CA LEU A 164 13.77 14.20 -31.83
C LEU A 164 14.67 14.53 -30.62
N LEU A 165 15.99 14.41 -30.76
CA LEU A 165 16.93 14.98 -29.79
C LEU A 165 17.74 16.07 -30.51
N ASP A 166 17.63 17.27 -29.97
CA ASP A 166 18.54 18.39 -30.21
C ASP A 166 19.71 18.21 -29.24
N ASP A 167 20.89 17.88 -29.76
CA ASP A 167 22.06 17.44 -28.98
C ASP A 167 22.75 18.57 -28.18
N ARG A 168 22.15 19.77 -28.12
CA ARG A 168 22.74 20.96 -27.47
C ARG A 168 22.19 21.27 -26.09
N GLU A 169 21.15 20.57 -25.63
CA GLU A 169 20.53 20.81 -24.33
C GLU A 169 21.05 19.78 -23.30
N ARG A 170 21.77 20.24 -22.27
CA ARG A 170 22.08 19.40 -21.10
C ARG A 170 20.81 19.22 -20.28
N PHE A 171 20.17 18.07 -20.42
CA PHE A 171 19.02 17.69 -19.61
C PHE A 171 19.49 17.01 -18.31
N GLU A 172 19.38 17.73 -17.20
CA GLU A 172 19.69 17.22 -15.86
C GLU A 172 18.38 17.05 -15.07
N PRO A 173 17.69 15.90 -15.21
CA PRO A 173 16.37 15.68 -14.61
C PRO A 173 16.40 15.54 -13.09
N THR A 174 17.58 15.34 -12.49
CA THR A 174 17.74 15.13 -11.04
C THR A 174 18.89 16.02 -10.53
N PRO A 175 18.67 17.33 -10.38
CA PRO A 175 19.72 18.25 -9.96
C PRO A 175 20.14 18.09 -8.49
N LEU A 176 19.36 17.36 -7.69
CA LEU A 176 19.71 17.03 -6.31
C LEU A 176 19.53 15.53 -6.04
N TRP A 177 20.60 14.91 -5.55
CA TRP A 177 20.58 13.57 -4.96
C TRP A 177 21.53 13.55 -3.76
N ALA A 178 20.96 13.56 -2.56
CA ALA A 178 21.67 13.53 -1.29
C ALA A 178 21.14 12.36 -0.44
N PRO A 179 21.73 11.15 -0.56
CA PRO A 179 21.10 9.93 -0.08
C PRO A 179 21.12 9.73 1.43
N ALA A 180 22.09 10.34 2.13
CA ALA A 180 22.36 10.08 3.54
C ALA A 180 22.72 11.38 4.27
N LEU A 181 21.76 12.29 4.37
CA LEU A 181 21.88 13.51 5.17
C LEU A 181 21.51 13.21 6.62
N GLU A 182 22.38 13.55 7.57
CA GLU A 182 22.05 13.40 9.00
C GLU A 182 21.35 14.66 9.53
N THR A 183 20.24 14.48 10.24
CA THR A 183 19.64 15.58 10.99
C THR A 183 20.39 15.89 12.28
N ASP A 184 20.35 17.15 12.69
CA ASP A 184 20.91 17.62 13.94
C ASP A 184 20.05 17.23 15.17
N ALA A 185 20.42 17.72 16.36
CA ALA A 185 19.68 17.49 17.59
C ALA A 185 18.26 18.11 17.59
N GLN A 186 18.01 19.06 16.69
CA GLN A 186 16.73 19.72 16.46
C GLN A 186 15.96 19.04 15.31
N GLY A 187 16.45 17.92 14.79
CA GLY A 187 15.83 17.16 13.72
C GLY A 187 15.84 17.90 12.37
N ARG A 188 16.79 18.81 12.17
CA ARG A 188 16.92 19.61 10.95
C ARG A 188 18.13 19.17 10.13
N VAL A 189 18.00 19.26 8.81
CA VAL A 189 19.13 19.18 7.88
C VAL A 189 18.88 20.09 6.68
N SER A 190 19.94 20.60 6.08
CA SER A 190 19.86 21.48 4.90
C SER A 190 20.76 20.99 3.79
N ALA A 191 20.31 21.15 2.56
CA ALA A 191 21.08 20.95 1.35
C ALA A 191 20.91 22.15 0.42
N THR A 192 21.76 22.26 -0.59
CA THR A 192 21.63 23.25 -1.65
C THR A 192 21.50 22.53 -2.98
N VAL A 193 20.58 23.00 -3.82
CA VAL A 193 20.44 22.53 -5.21
C VAL A 193 20.79 23.68 -6.16
N THR A 194 21.63 23.40 -7.13
CA THR A 194 21.88 24.33 -8.24
C THR A 194 20.87 24.01 -9.34
N LEU A 195 19.97 24.94 -9.63
CA LEU A 195 18.93 24.71 -10.62
C LEU A 195 19.52 24.69 -12.04
N PRO A 196 19.16 23.70 -12.88
CA PRO A 196 19.47 23.70 -14.29
C PRO A 196 18.98 24.97 -14.99
N THR A 197 19.56 25.27 -16.16
CA THR A 197 19.23 26.47 -16.95
C THR A 197 17.84 26.43 -17.61
N ARG A 198 17.15 25.28 -17.51
CA ARG A 198 15.81 25.09 -18.04
C ARG A 198 14.76 25.49 -17.01
N ALA A 199 13.78 26.27 -17.44
CA ALA A 199 12.60 26.57 -16.65
C ALA A 199 11.69 25.32 -16.60
N THR A 200 11.55 24.74 -15.42
CA THR A 200 10.66 23.62 -15.14
C THR A 200 10.27 23.63 -13.66
N GLU A 201 9.34 22.76 -13.30
CA GLU A 201 8.93 22.50 -11.92
C GLU A 201 9.74 21.31 -11.38
N TYR A 202 10.24 21.43 -10.14
CA TYR A 202 10.94 20.36 -9.44
C TYR A 202 10.12 19.89 -8.24
N ARG A 203 10.12 18.59 -8.00
CA ARG A 203 9.51 17.96 -6.83
C ARG A 203 10.52 17.14 -6.04
#